data_AF-A0A453RMM8-F1
#
_entry.id   AF-A0A453RMM8-F1
#
_cell.length_a   1.000
_cell.length_b   1.000
_cell.length_c   1.000
_cell.angle_alpha   90.00
_cell.angle_beta   90.00
_cell.angle_gamma   90.00
#
_symmetry.space_group_name_H-M   'P 1'
#
loop_
_entity.id
_entity.type
_entity.pdbx_description
1 polymer ?
#
loop_
_entity_poly.entity_id
_entity_poly.type
_entity_poly.pdbx_seq_one_letter_code
_entity_poly.pdbx_strand_id
1 'polypeptide(L)'
;MPDDPICQAILQNLEEPLICTSVKYLAEDEWILDPVTIADIYEPLGLDFIVDGGARIADPSTVVDMTGSYPTIIRQGKGAKLDWMVTGT
;
A
#
# COMPACT_ATOMS: atom_id res chain seq x y z
N MET A 1 -0.72 -7.55 -7.22
CA MET A 1 -0.93 -8.35 -5.99
C MET A 1 0.16 -7.98 -5.01
N PRO A 2 -0.11 -7.78 -3.70
CA PRO A 2 0.92 -7.57 -2.70
C PRO A 2 1.92 -8.73 -2.69
N ASP A 3 3.21 -8.40 -2.77
CA ASP A 3 4.31 -9.36 -2.66
C ASP A 3 4.83 -9.39 -1.20
N ASP A 4 3.92 -9.72 -0.28
CA ASP A 4 4.19 -9.90 1.14
C ASP A 4 3.51 -11.20 1.64
N PRO A 5 4.23 -12.11 2.31
CA PRO A 5 3.68 -13.39 2.76
C PRO A 5 2.50 -13.27 3.72
N ILE A 6 2.48 -12.24 4.58
CA ILE A 6 1.38 -12.01 5.54
C ILE A 6 0.15 -11.57 4.76
N CYS A 7 0.29 -10.61 3.84
CA CYS A 7 -0.82 -10.18 2.99
C CYS A 7 -1.36 -11.34 2.13
N GLN A 8 -0.50 -12.18 1.57
CA GLN A 8 -0.91 -13.34 0.79
C GLN A 8 -1.67 -14.36 1.64
N ALA A 9 -1.21 -14.64 2.86
CA ALA A 9 -1.90 -15.54 3.78
C ALA A 9 -3.28 -15.01 4.17
N ILE A 10 -3.40 -13.70 4.44
CA ILE A 10 -4.69 -13.05 4.70
C ILE A 10 -5.62 -13.24 3.49
N LEU A 11 -5.18 -12.85 2.29
CA LEU A 11 -5.98 -12.95 1.06
C LEU A 11 -6.38 -14.39 0.71
N GLN A 12 -5.58 -15.40 1.05
CA GLN A 12 -5.93 -16.82 0.85
C GLN A 12 -7.08 -17.28 1.75
N ASN A 13 -7.28 -16.64 2.89
CA ASN A 13 -8.35 -16.94 3.83
C ASN A 13 -9.58 -16.03 3.64
N LEU A 14 -9.46 -14.96 2.83
CA LEU A 14 -10.60 -14.16 2.41
C LEU A 14 -11.14 -14.70 1.08
N GLU A 15 -12.45 -14.94 1.02
CA GLU A 15 -13.14 -15.29 -0.22
C GLU A 15 -13.50 -14.05 -1.07
N GLU A 16 -13.03 -12.87 -0.66
CA GLU A 16 -13.36 -11.57 -1.23
C GLU A 16 -12.14 -10.62 -1.28
N PRO A 17 -12.19 -9.53 -2.08
CA PRO A 17 -11.12 -8.54 -2.12
C PRO A 17 -10.96 -7.78 -0.79
N LEU A 18 -9.71 -7.55 -0.38
CA LEU A 18 -9.39 -6.66 0.73
C LEU A 18 -9.25 -5.21 0.23
N ILE A 19 -10.08 -4.30 0.76
CA ILE A 19 -9.89 -2.86 0.57
C ILE A 19 -8.78 -2.39 1.50
N CYS A 20 -7.78 -1.71 0.94
CA CYS A 20 -6.64 -1.21 1.71
C CYS A 20 -6.16 0.15 1.22
N THR A 21 -5.54 0.90 2.12
CA THR A 21 -4.78 2.13 1.84
C THR A 21 -3.49 2.12 2.65
N SER A 22 -2.50 2.93 2.24
CA SER A 22 -1.36 3.25 3.10
C SER A 22 -1.86 3.95 4.38
N VAL A 23 -1.27 3.60 5.53
CA VAL A 23 -1.55 4.24 6.82
C VAL A 23 -0.72 5.52 6.93
N LYS A 24 -1.36 6.63 7.31
CA LYS A 24 -0.76 7.97 7.36
C LYS A 24 -0.99 8.64 8.71
N TYR A 25 -0.23 9.67 9.01
CA TYR A 25 -0.61 10.57 10.10
C TYR A 25 -1.93 11.29 9.77
N LEU A 26 -2.71 11.64 10.80
CA LEU A 26 -4.01 12.29 10.62
C LEU A 26 -3.88 13.73 10.10
N ALA A 27 -2.79 14.39 10.43
CA ALA A 27 -2.55 15.81 10.13
C ALA A 27 -1.51 16.04 9.02
N GLU A 28 -0.80 14.99 8.60
CA GLU A 28 0.35 15.09 7.70
C GLU A 28 0.25 14.02 6.61
N ASP A 29 0.78 14.30 5.41
CA ASP A 29 0.78 13.33 4.30
C ASP A 29 1.95 12.32 4.41
N GLU A 30 2.42 12.08 5.64
CA GLU A 30 3.52 11.18 5.96
C GLU A 30 3.00 9.80 6.37
N TRP A 31 3.79 8.77 6.07
CA TRP A 31 3.41 7.38 6.32
C TRP A 31 3.89 6.90 7.67
N ILE A 32 3.10 6.04 8.30
CA ILE A 32 3.46 5.41 9.55
C ILE A 32 3.88 3.97 9.26
N LEU A 33 5.08 3.58 9.73
CA LEU A 33 5.62 2.22 9.55
C LEU A 33 5.71 1.44 10.87
N ASP A 34 5.77 2.16 11.98
CA ASP A 34 5.90 1.57 13.30
C ASP A 34 4.52 1.12 13.83
N PRO A 35 4.33 -0.18 14.13
CA PRO A 35 3.04 -0.70 14.55
C PRO A 35 2.57 -0.14 15.91
N VAL A 36 3.50 0.22 16.80
CA VAL A 36 3.16 0.86 18.09
C VAL A 36 2.56 2.23 17.86
N THR A 37 3.21 3.03 17.00
CA THR A 37 2.71 4.36 16.61
C THR A 37 1.35 4.29 15.90
N ILE A 38 1.14 3.27 15.07
CA ILE A 38 -0.18 3.03 14.44
C ILE A 38 -1.24 2.76 15.51
N ALA A 39 -0.94 1.89 16.49
CA ALA A 39 -1.86 1.57 17.59
C ALA A 39 -2.26 2.82 18.37
N ASP A 40 -1.28 3.59 18.83
CA ASP A 40 -1.50 4.79 19.65
C ASP A 40 -2.43 5.81 18.98
N ILE A 41 -2.32 5.97 17.65
CA ILE A 41 -3.10 6.92 16.87
C ILE A 41 -4.49 6.38 16.50
N TYR A 42 -4.58 5.12 16.09
CA TYR A 42 -5.78 4.57 15.46
C TYR A 42 -6.63 3.69 16.38
N GLU A 43 -6.11 3.13 17.49
CA GLU A 43 -6.95 2.43 18.49
C GLU A 43 -8.10 3.31 18.99
N PRO A 44 -7.88 4.59 19.38
CA PRO A 44 -8.98 5.47 19.81
C PRO A 44 -9.99 5.78 18.69
N LEU A 45 -9.63 5.53 17.43
CA LEU A 45 -10.45 5.76 16.24
C LEU A 45 -11.19 4.49 15.78
N GLY A 46 -11.08 3.38 16.50
CA GLY A 46 -11.78 2.13 16.20
C GLY A 46 -10.96 1.12 15.40
N LEU A 47 -9.63 1.14 15.52
CA LEU A 47 -8.80 0.05 15.00
C LEU A 47 -9.05 -1.23 15.81
N ASP A 48 -9.49 -2.30 15.14
CA ASP A 48 -9.81 -3.57 15.80
C ASP A 48 -8.57 -4.41 16.13
N PHE A 49 -7.56 -4.42 15.25
CA PHE A 49 -6.33 -5.20 15.43
C PHE A 49 -5.17 -4.68 14.58
N ILE A 50 -3.96 -5.08 14.96
CA ILE A 50 -2.72 -4.86 14.22
C ILE A 50 -2.01 -6.20 14.02
N VAL A 51 -1.44 -6.39 12.84
CA VAL A 51 -0.52 -7.50 12.55
C VAL A 51 0.89 -6.94 12.47
N ASP A 52 1.70 -7.20 13.50
CA ASP A 52 3.12 -6.82 13.50
C ASP A 52 3.92 -7.79 12.62
N GLY A 53 4.33 -7.32 11.44
CA GLY A 53 5.19 -8.07 10.53
C GLY A 53 6.69 -7.92 10.82
N GLY A 54 7.08 -7.15 11.83
CA GLY A 54 8.44 -6.68 12.08
C GLY A 54 8.82 -5.49 11.20
N ALA A 55 10.09 -5.08 11.25
CA ALA A 55 10.58 -3.93 10.49
C ALA A 55 10.34 -4.09 8.98
N ARG A 56 9.78 -3.06 8.37
CA ARG A 56 9.49 -2.97 6.93
C ARG A 56 9.95 -1.63 6.39
N ILE A 57 10.47 -1.65 5.16
CA ILE A 57 10.68 -0.43 4.37
C ILE A 57 9.55 -0.40 3.34
N ALA A 58 8.70 0.62 3.42
CA ALA A 58 7.61 0.79 2.47
C ALA A 58 8.00 1.85 1.45
N ASP A 59 8.50 1.41 0.31
CA ASP A 59 8.48 2.24 -0.89
C ASP A 59 7.09 2.17 -1.53
N PRO A 60 6.54 3.29 -2.05
CA PRO A 60 5.26 3.27 -2.75
C PRO A 60 5.20 2.23 -3.85
N SER A 61 4.02 1.68 -4.10
CA SER A 61 3.76 1.01 -5.37
C SER A 61 3.81 2.01 -6.53
N THR A 62 4.33 1.55 -7.66
CA THR A 62 4.12 2.23 -8.95
C THR A 62 2.65 2.08 -9.34
N VAL A 63 2.00 3.19 -9.68
CA VAL A 63 0.60 3.20 -10.11
C VAL A 63 0.57 3.53 -11.59
N VAL A 64 -0.06 2.63 -12.36
CA VAL A 64 -0.18 2.72 -13.81
C VAL A 64 -1.67 2.80 -14.16
N ASP A 65 -2.06 3.86 -14.86
CA ASP A 65 -3.38 4.00 -15.46
C ASP A 65 -3.45 3.14 -16.74
N MET A 66 -4.39 2.19 -16.73
CA MET A 66 -4.64 1.24 -17.81
C MET A 66 -5.92 1.58 -18.60
N THR A 67 -6.55 2.73 -18.36
CA THR A 67 -7.83 3.11 -18.99
C THR A 67 -7.68 3.74 -20.38
N GLY A 68 -6.51 4.31 -20.68
CA GLY A 68 -6.18 4.93 -21.95
C GLY A 68 -5.64 3.97 -23.02
N SER A 69 -5.27 4.51 -24.17
CA SER A 69 -4.67 3.70 -25.26
C SER A 69 -3.26 3.19 -24.94
N TYR A 70 -2.56 3.84 -23.99
CA TYR A 70 -1.21 3.47 -23.57
C TYR A 70 -1.14 3.42 -22.04
N PRO A 71 -0.55 2.35 -21.45
CA PRO A 71 -0.33 2.27 -20.01
C PRO A 71 0.51 3.43 -19.49
N THR A 72 -0.09 4.31 -18.69
CA THR A 72 0.53 5.57 -18.26
C THR A 72 0.89 5.53 -16.79
N ILE A 73 2.15 5.75 -16.46
CA ILE A 73 2.59 5.87 -15.06
C ILE A 73 2.07 7.19 -14.49
N ILE A 74 1.18 7.11 -13.49
CA ILE A 74 0.64 8.25 -12.76
C ILE A 74 1.34 8.46 -11.40
N ARG A 75 2.03 7.43 -10.90
CA ARG A 75 2.94 7.53 -9.75
C ARG A 75 4.09 6.55 -9.92
N GLN A 76 5.32 7.03 -9.98
CA GLN A 76 6.50 6.19 -9.96
C GLN A 76 6.84 5.78 -8.51
N GLY A 77 6.95 4.47 -8.26
CA GLY A 77 7.34 3.90 -6.96
C GLY A 77 8.38 2.78 -7.14
N LYS A 78 8.31 1.75 -6.30
CA LYS A 78 9.23 0.60 -6.28
C LYS A 78 9.24 -0.22 -7.58
N GLY A 79 8.14 -0.25 -8.31
CA GLY A 79 8.03 -1.00 -9.56
C GLY A 79 8.81 -0.30 -10.68
N ALA A 80 9.76 -0.99 -11.29
CA ALA A 80 10.53 -0.44 -12.41
C ALA A 80 9.62 -0.07 -13.59
N LYS A 81 9.96 1.04 -14.27
CA LYS A 81 9.36 1.36 -15.57
C LYS A 81 9.79 0.29 -16.58
N LEU A 82 8.81 -0.23 -17.31
CA LEU A 82 9.03 -1.17 -18.43
C LEU A 82 8.81 -0.46 -19.76
N ASP A 83 9.35 -1.02 -20.85
CA ASP A 83 9.34 -0.38 -22.18
C ASP A 83 7.93 -0.14 -22.75
N TRP A 84 6.93 -0.89 -22.28
CA TRP A 84 5.53 -0.74 -22.67
C TRP A 84 4.79 0.35 -21.88
N MET A 85 5.43 0.97 -20.88
CA MET A 85 4.86 2.04 -20.07
C MET A 85 5.31 3.42 -20.57
N VAL A 86 4.37 4.37 -20.61
CA VAL A 86 4.66 5.78 -20.87
C VAL A 86 4.60 6.60 -19.57
N THR A 87 5.38 7.67 -19.49
CA THR A 87 5.29 8.64 -18.38
C THR A 87 4.32 9.74 -18.80
N GLY A 88 3.39 10.12 -17.92
CA GLY A 88 2.54 11.29 -18.16
C GLY A 88 3.42 12.53 -18.40
N THR A 89 3.14 13.26 -19.47
CA THR A 89 3.72 14.60 -19.73
C THR A 89 3.26 15.61 -18.71
#